data_AF-A0A8S3WTP1-F1
#
_entry.id   AF-A0A8S3WTP1-F1
#
_cell.length_a   1.000
_cell.length_b   1.000
_cell.length_c   1.000
_cell.angle_alpha   90.00
_cell.angle_beta   90.00
_cell.angle_gamma   90.00
#
_symmetry.space_group_name_H-M   'P 1'
#
loop_
_entity.id
_entity.type
_entity.pdbx_description
1 polymer ?
#
loop_
_entity_poly.entity_id
_entity_poly.type
_entity_poly.pdbx_seq_one_letter_code
_entity_poly.pdbx_strand_id
1 'polypeptide(L)'
;MPRARRSNISRQIRNARRIRNTANERTEEEQEIARKQRRDSMARLRASQSREQSEAARETARLAMRNRRANNRGQQIDNLRRRTRYLSSADLNRAAFRYDCSNDYSLHPSVCIGQVDVVCEYCGALKFSGETAGLCCMY
;
A
#
# COMPACT_ATOMS: atom_id res chain seq x y z
N MET A 1 14.42 -11.96 45.98
CA MET A 1 14.46 -11.43 44.59
C MET A 1 13.99 -12.52 43.63
N PRO A 2 12.80 -12.40 43.00
CA PRO A 2 12.37 -13.38 41.99
C PRO A 2 13.21 -13.22 40.71
N ARG A 3 13.79 -14.33 40.22
CA ARG A 3 14.65 -14.35 39.02
C ARG A 3 13.83 -14.01 37.77
N ALA A 4 14.32 -13.08 36.96
CA ALA A 4 13.73 -12.75 35.66
C ALA A 4 13.66 -13.99 34.75
N ARG A 5 12.47 -14.25 34.20
CA ARG A 5 12.17 -15.37 33.31
C ARG A 5 13.01 -15.19 32.02
N ARG A 6 13.97 -16.09 31.77
CA ARG A 6 14.80 -16.05 30.54
C ARG A 6 13.89 -16.15 29.30
N SER A 7 14.05 -15.24 28.35
CA SER A 7 13.22 -15.21 27.14
C SER A 7 13.56 -16.41 26.23
N ASN A 8 12.54 -17.13 25.76
CA ASN A 8 12.69 -18.33 24.90
C ASN A 8 12.81 -17.98 23.41
N ILE A 9 13.16 -16.74 23.08
CA ILE A 9 13.15 -16.19 21.72
C ILE A 9 14.07 -17.00 20.82
N SER A 10 15.29 -17.32 21.27
CA SER A 10 16.26 -18.12 20.50
C SER A 10 15.76 -19.54 20.19
N ARG A 11 14.92 -20.13 21.04
CA ARG A 11 14.29 -21.43 20.79
C ARG A 11 13.12 -21.31 19.82
N GLN A 12 12.30 -20.27 19.94
CA GLN A 12 11.19 -20.00 19.02
C GLN A 12 11.69 -19.72 17.60
N ILE A 13 12.77 -18.95 17.45
CA ILE A 13 13.40 -18.67 16.15
C ILE A 13 13.89 -19.95 15.49
N ARG A 14 14.60 -20.82 16.24
CA ARG A 14 15.07 -22.12 15.73
C ARG A 14 13.91 -23.02 15.29
N ASN A 15 12.84 -23.08 16.08
CA ASN A 15 11.65 -23.86 15.73
C ASN A 15 10.95 -23.30 14.47
N ALA A 16 10.78 -21.99 14.37
CA ALA A 16 10.18 -21.36 13.20
C ALA A 16 11.02 -21.57 11.93
N ARG A 17 12.36 -21.56 12.04
CA ARG A 17 13.25 -21.90 10.93
C ARG A 17 13.12 -23.37 10.53
N ARG A 18 13.09 -24.29 11.50
CA ARG A 18 12.88 -25.72 11.24
C ARG A 18 11.56 -25.99 10.52
N ILE A 19 10.46 -25.37 10.97
CA ILE A 19 9.13 -25.51 10.34
C ILE A 19 9.12 -24.97 8.91
N ARG A 20 9.81 -23.84 8.65
CA ARG A 20 9.93 -23.31 7.29
C ARG A 20 10.74 -24.21 6.38
N ASN A 21 11.88 -24.71 6.85
CA ASN A 21 12.71 -25.64 6.07
C ASN A 21 11.93 -26.91 5.74
N THR A 22 11.26 -27.51 6.72
CA THR A 22 10.41 -28.69 6.48
C THR A 22 9.19 -28.39 5.61
N ALA A 23 8.69 -27.15 5.56
CA ALA A 23 7.64 -26.78 4.62
C ALA A 23 8.18 -26.64 3.19
N ASN A 24 9.42 -26.16 3.02
CA ASN A 24 10.07 -26.01 1.72
C ASN A 24 10.54 -27.34 1.11
N GLU A 25 10.87 -28.33 1.96
CA GLU A 25 11.31 -29.67 1.55
C GLU A 25 10.15 -30.60 1.16
N ARG A 26 8.88 -30.21 1.38
CA ARG A 26 7.70 -31.04 1.07
C ARG A 26 7.43 -31.11 -0.42
N THR A 27 7.14 -32.32 -0.89
CA THR A 27 6.65 -32.55 -2.26
C THR A 27 5.25 -31.97 -2.45
N GLU A 28 4.85 -31.73 -3.70
CA GLU A 28 3.52 -31.19 -4.02
C GLU A 28 2.38 -32.09 -3.51
N GLU A 29 2.56 -33.41 -3.61
CA GLU A 29 1.61 -34.41 -3.09
C GLU A 29 1.46 -34.33 -1.57
N GLU A 30 2.56 -34.22 -0.82
CA GLU A 30 2.53 -34.05 0.63
C GLU A 30 1.85 -32.74 1.03
N GLN A 31 2.08 -31.67 0.26
CA GLN A 31 1.40 -30.40 0.48
C GLN A 31 -0.09 -30.51 0.21
N GLU A 32 -0.50 -31.25 -0.81
CA GLU A 32 -1.91 -31.47 -1.15
C GLU A 32 -2.62 -32.29 -0.07
N ILE A 33 -2.00 -33.39 0.39
CA ILE A 33 -2.51 -34.20 1.52
C ILE A 33 -2.66 -33.32 2.76
N ALA A 34 -1.66 -32.50 3.09
CA ALA A 34 -1.72 -31.59 4.24
C ALA A 34 -2.79 -30.49 4.08
N ARG A 35 -3.06 -30.02 2.86
CA ARG A 35 -4.17 -29.08 2.58
C ARG A 35 -5.51 -29.77 2.76
N LYS A 36 -5.67 -31.00 2.26
CA LYS A 36 -6.89 -31.81 2.38
C LYS A 36 -7.20 -32.11 3.84
N GLN A 37 -6.22 -32.62 4.60
CA GLN A 37 -6.37 -32.88 6.04
C GLN A 37 -6.78 -31.63 6.84
N ARG A 38 -6.19 -30.46 6.51
CA ARG A 38 -6.59 -29.19 7.14
C ARG A 38 -8.02 -28.79 6.80
N ARG A 39 -8.46 -28.99 5.55
CA ARG A 39 -9.84 -28.71 5.14
C ARG A 39 -10.82 -29.62 5.88
N ASP A 40 -10.53 -30.92 5.96
CA ASP A 40 -11.37 -31.91 6.63
C ASP A 40 -11.46 -31.65 8.13
N SER A 41 -10.33 -31.34 8.77
CA SER A 41 -10.28 -30.95 10.19
C SER A 41 -11.12 -29.69 10.45
N MET A 42 -10.99 -28.67 9.60
CA MET A 42 -11.77 -27.44 9.72
C MET A 42 -13.26 -27.67 9.47
N ALA A 43 -13.63 -28.54 8.53
CA ALA A 43 -15.01 -28.91 8.27
C ALA A 43 -15.65 -29.61 9.47
N ARG A 44 -14.92 -30.55 10.10
CA ARG A 44 -15.35 -31.21 11.34
C ARG A 44 -15.54 -30.20 12.48
N LEU A 45 -14.58 -29.30 12.67
CA LEU A 45 -14.65 -28.26 13.69
C LEU A 45 -15.90 -27.37 13.50
N ARG A 46 -16.23 -26.98 12.27
CA ARG A 46 -17.44 -26.20 11.96
C ARG A 46 -18.72 -26.99 12.22
N ALA A 47 -18.74 -28.28 11.87
CA ALA A 47 -19.90 -29.13 12.09
C ALA A 47 -20.17 -29.38 13.59
N SER A 48 -19.13 -29.39 14.43
CA SER A 48 -19.26 -29.55 15.88
C SER A 48 -19.42 -28.23 16.66
N GLN A 49 -19.36 -27.08 15.99
CA GLN A 49 -19.42 -25.78 16.66
C GLN A 49 -20.83 -25.43 17.12
N SER A 50 -20.94 -24.84 18.30
CA SER A 50 -22.20 -24.25 18.75
C SER A 50 -22.54 -22.99 17.94
N ARG A 51 -23.81 -22.59 17.99
CA ARG A 51 -24.29 -21.39 17.32
C ARG A 51 -23.57 -20.13 17.84
N GLU A 52 -23.37 -20.02 19.15
CA GLU A 52 -22.63 -18.92 19.79
C GLU A 52 -21.17 -18.86 19.32
N GLN A 53 -20.48 -20.01 19.26
CA GLN A 53 -19.10 -20.08 18.77
C GLN A 53 -19.00 -19.66 17.29
N SER A 54 -19.98 -20.07 16.48
CA SER A 54 -20.08 -19.68 15.08
C SER A 54 -20.31 -18.18 14.90
N GLU A 55 -21.17 -17.58 15.71
CA GLU A 55 -21.44 -16.14 15.70
C GLU A 55 -20.22 -15.34 16.17
N ALA A 56 -19.55 -15.76 17.24
CA ALA A 56 -18.29 -15.15 17.70
C ALA A 56 -17.19 -15.23 16.63
N ALA A 57 -17.04 -16.36 15.94
CA ALA A 57 -16.10 -16.50 14.84
C ALA A 57 -16.43 -15.55 13.65
N ARG A 58 -17.72 -15.34 13.35
CA ARG A 58 -18.16 -14.37 12.34
C ARG A 58 -17.86 -12.94 12.75
N GLU A 59 -18.12 -12.57 14.01
CA GLU A 59 -17.83 -11.23 14.52
C GLU A 59 -16.33 -10.93 14.54
N THR A 60 -15.50 -11.88 14.98
CA THR A 60 -14.04 -11.72 14.91
C THR A 60 -13.54 -11.55 13.47
N ALA A 61 -14.09 -12.30 12.51
CA ALA A 61 -13.77 -12.12 11.09
C ALA A 61 -14.19 -10.75 10.55
N ARG A 62 -15.37 -10.24 10.95
CA ARG A 62 -15.86 -8.90 10.61
C ARG A 62 -14.92 -7.81 11.14
N LEU A 63 -14.55 -7.90 12.42
CA LEU A 63 -13.61 -6.96 13.04
C LEU A 63 -12.23 -7.00 12.38
N ALA A 64 -11.72 -8.19 12.07
CA ALA A 64 -10.44 -8.34 11.37
C ALA A 64 -10.47 -7.68 9.99
N MET A 65 -11.54 -7.86 9.22
CA MET A 65 -11.70 -7.23 7.91
C MET A 65 -11.80 -5.69 8.01
N ARG A 66 -12.57 -5.20 8.99
CA ARG A 66 -12.69 -3.76 9.26
C ARG A 66 -11.32 -3.15 9.60
N ASN A 67 -10.58 -3.78 10.49
CA ASN A 67 -9.23 -3.35 10.86
C ASN A 67 -8.26 -3.40 9.67
N ARG A 68 -8.33 -4.45 8.84
CA ARG A 68 -7.51 -4.53 7.62
C ARG A 68 -7.81 -3.39 6.66
N ARG A 69 -9.08 -3.06 6.44
CA ARG A 69 -9.48 -1.91 5.60
C ARG A 69 -8.98 -0.58 6.17
N ALA A 70 -9.14 -0.37 7.47
CA ALA A 70 -8.65 0.83 8.16
C ALA A 70 -7.12 0.97 8.05
N ASN A 71 -6.38 -0.11 8.30
CA ASN A 71 -4.92 -0.13 8.17
C ASN A 71 -4.47 0.12 6.73
N ASN A 72 -5.09 -0.52 5.74
CA ASN A 72 -4.77 -0.28 4.33
C ASN A 72 -5.01 1.19 3.94
N ARG A 73 -6.11 1.79 4.39
CA ARG A 73 -6.39 3.21 4.15
C ARG A 73 -5.35 4.11 4.82
N GLY A 74 -4.96 3.80 6.05
CA GLY A 74 -3.90 4.52 6.76
C GLY A 74 -2.56 4.43 6.02
N GLN A 75 -2.18 3.23 5.55
CA GLN A 75 -0.97 3.02 4.76
C GLN A 75 -1.01 3.80 3.44
N GLN A 76 -2.14 3.80 2.72
CA GLN A 76 -2.26 4.56 1.48
C GLN A 76 -2.06 6.06 1.70
N ILE A 77 -2.65 6.60 2.77
CA ILE A 77 -2.49 8.02 3.14
C ILE A 77 -1.04 8.32 3.54
N ASP A 78 -0.39 7.45 4.32
CA ASP A 78 1.01 7.63 4.69
C ASP A 78 1.94 7.60 3.46
N ASN A 79 1.71 6.66 2.54
CA ASN A 79 2.46 6.58 1.28
C ASN A 79 2.28 7.86 0.44
N LEU A 80 1.06 8.37 0.30
CA LEU A 80 0.81 9.64 -0.41
C LEU A 80 1.56 10.79 0.27
N ARG A 81 1.46 10.92 1.59
CA ARG A 81 2.17 11.96 2.37
C ARG A 81 3.69 11.87 2.23
N ARG A 82 4.26 10.66 2.19
CA ARG A 82 5.69 10.45 1.92
C ARG A 82 6.06 10.91 0.52
N ARG A 83 5.25 10.54 -0.48
CA ARG A 83 5.47 10.93 -1.88
C ARG A 83 5.39 12.45 -2.07
N THR A 84 4.40 13.12 -1.48
CA THR A 84 4.28 14.58 -1.53
C THR A 84 5.46 15.27 -0.83
N ARG A 85 5.93 14.76 0.32
CA ARG A 85 7.12 15.31 1.00
C ARG A 85 8.40 15.14 0.17
N TYR A 86 8.59 13.96 -0.43
CA TYR A 86 9.72 13.71 -1.31
C TYR A 86 9.73 14.67 -2.49
N LEU A 87 8.59 14.83 -3.16
CA LEU A 87 8.45 15.74 -4.28
C LEU A 87 8.61 17.20 -3.86
N SER A 88 8.06 17.62 -2.72
CA SER A 88 8.22 18.99 -2.20
C SER A 88 9.66 19.35 -1.84
N SER A 89 10.55 18.36 -1.70
CA SER A 89 11.98 18.55 -1.49
C SER A 89 12.77 18.48 -2.79
N ALA A 90 12.14 18.14 -3.91
CA ALA A 90 12.82 18.05 -5.20
C ALA A 90 13.19 19.46 -5.67
N ASP A 91 14.42 19.61 -6.16
CA ASP A 91 14.87 20.88 -6.72
C ASP A 91 14.18 21.12 -8.07
N LEU A 92 13.33 22.16 -8.13
CA LEU A 92 12.66 22.59 -9.35
C LEU A 92 13.52 23.51 -10.23
N ASN A 93 14.76 23.82 -9.83
CA ASN A 93 15.65 24.67 -10.63
C ASN A 93 15.81 24.12 -12.05
N ARG A 94 15.30 24.89 -13.02
CA ARG A 94 15.29 24.54 -14.45
C ARG A 94 14.54 23.25 -14.79
N ALA A 95 13.66 22.75 -13.93
CA ALA A 95 12.89 21.53 -14.16
C ALA A 95 12.01 21.61 -15.43
N ALA A 96 11.52 22.82 -15.78
CA ALA A 96 10.79 23.05 -17.04
C ALA A 96 11.63 22.77 -18.29
N PHE A 97 12.96 22.94 -18.23
CA PHE A 97 13.88 22.66 -19.33
C PHE A 97 14.47 21.25 -19.28
N ARG A 98 14.32 20.55 -18.14
CA ARG A 98 14.85 19.21 -17.88
C ARG A 98 13.71 18.31 -17.38
N TYR A 99 12.67 18.19 -18.19
CA TYR A 99 11.50 17.40 -17.84
C TYR A 99 11.88 15.92 -17.67
N ASP A 100 11.53 15.36 -16.52
CA ASP A 100 11.68 13.93 -16.22
C ASP A 100 10.29 13.30 -16.08
N CYS A 101 9.92 12.44 -17.02
CA CYS A 101 8.60 11.79 -17.05
C CYS A 101 8.37 10.81 -15.90
N SER A 102 9.41 10.43 -15.14
CA SER A 102 9.27 9.61 -13.94
C SER A 102 8.75 10.40 -12.73
N ASN A 103 8.84 11.74 -12.79
CA ASN A 103 8.37 12.63 -11.74
C ASN A 103 6.95 13.10 -11.99
N ASP A 104 6.11 12.94 -10.97
CA ASP A 104 4.75 13.46 -10.99
C ASP A 104 4.73 14.90 -10.44
N TYR A 105 5.04 15.86 -11.32
CA TYR A 105 5.10 17.28 -10.97
C TYR A 105 3.75 17.85 -10.51
N SER A 106 2.62 17.20 -10.84
CA SER A 106 1.29 17.65 -10.41
C SER A 106 1.09 17.60 -8.89
N LEU A 107 1.86 16.76 -8.20
CA LEU A 107 1.82 16.61 -6.74
C LEU A 107 2.75 17.60 -6.01
N HIS A 108 3.54 18.40 -6.74
CA HIS A 108 4.48 19.33 -6.14
C HIS A 108 3.75 20.63 -5.72
N PRO A 109 3.87 21.09 -4.45
CA PRO A 109 3.13 22.27 -3.97
C PRO A 109 3.36 23.56 -4.78
N SER A 110 4.57 23.75 -5.29
CA SER A 110 4.94 24.91 -6.11
C SER A 110 4.54 24.81 -7.59
N VAL A 111 4.07 23.66 -8.06
CA VAL A 111 3.63 23.47 -9.45
C VAL A 111 2.13 23.69 -9.49
N CYS A 112 1.71 24.88 -9.89
CA CYS A 112 0.32 25.19 -10.17
C CYS A 112 0.14 25.29 -11.68
N ILE A 113 -0.40 24.23 -12.29
CA ILE A 113 -0.86 24.29 -13.68
C ILE A 113 -2.25 24.91 -13.63
N GLY A 114 -2.35 26.18 -14.01
CA GLY A 114 -3.62 26.92 -14.04
C GLY A 114 -4.60 26.37 -15.06
N GLN A 115 -5.74 27.03 -15.24
CA GLN A 115 -6.60 26.77 -16.40
C GLN A 115 -6.09 27.58 -17.60
N VAL A 116 -6.28 27.02 -18.81
CA VAL A 116 -6.06 27.73 -20.08
C VAL A 116 -7.38 28.37 -20.50
N ASP A 117 -7.76 29.45 -19.82
CA ASP A 117 -9.05 30.11 -19.96
C ASP A 117 -8.96 31.48 -20.65
N VAL A 118 -7.75 31.99 -20.88
CA VAL A 118 -7.54 33.29 -21.53
C VAL A 118 -7.35 33.08 -23.03
N VAL A 119 -8.18 33.73 -23.84
CA VAL A 119 -8.00 33.73 -25.30
C VAL A 119 -6.93 34.77 -25.67
N CYS A 120 -5.97 34.39 -26.51
CA CYS A 120 -4.98 35.29 -27.07
C CYS A 120 -5.62 36.19 -28.13
N GLU A 121 -5.44 37.50 -28.00
CA GLU A 121 -5.97 38.50 -28.94
C GLU A 121 -5.32 38.42 -30.33
N TYR A 122 -4.07 37.93 -30.42
CA TYR A 122 -3.30 37.92 -31.66
C TYR A 122 -3.55 36.67 -32.52
N CYS A 123 -3.63 35.49 -31.90
CA CYS A 123 -3.78 34.21 -32.61
C CYS A 123 -5.08 33.46 -32.29
N GLY A 124 -5.88 33.93 -31.33
CA GLY A 124 -7.11 33.26 -30.89
C GLY A 124 -6.88 31.98 -30.07
N ALA A 125 -5.64 31.60 -29.76
CA ALA A 125 -5.33 30.41 -28.96
C ALA A 125 -5.67 30.60 -27.48
N LEU A 126 -6.06 29.52 -26.80
CA LEU A 126 -6.18 29.50 -25.34
C LEU A 126 -4.79 29.47 -24.69
N LYS A 127 -4.56 30.36 -23.73
CA LYS A 127 -3.31 30.53 -22.99
C LYS A 127 -3.56 30.57 -21.49
N PHE A 128 -2.51 30.39 -20.70
CA PHE A 128 -2.59 30.62 -19.25
C PHE A 128 -2.62 32.13 -18.95
N SER A 129 -3.30 32.52 -17.88
CA SER A 129 -3.38 33.91 -17.43
C SER A 129 -2.01 34.55 -17.12
N GLY A 130 -1.03 33.74 -16.69
CA GLY A 130 0.33 34.18 -16.41
C GLY A 130 1.36 33.87 -17.51
N GLU A 131 0.93 33.44 -18.69
CA GLU A 131 1.84 33.09 -19.79
C GLU A 131 2.52 34.34 -20.37
N THR A 132 3.82 34.24 -20.70
CA THR A 132 4.54 35.33 -21.37
C THR A 132 3.91 35.65 -22.72
N ALA A 133 3.64 36.94 -22.96
CA ALA A 133 3.09 37.39 -24.24
C ALA A 133 3.96 36.91 -25.41
N GLY A 134 3.31 36.36 -26.44
CA GLY A 134 3.98 35.87 -27.64
C GLY A 134 4.38 34.39 -27.64
N LEU A 135 4.37 33.69 -26.49
CA LEU A 135 4.62 32.24 -26.45
C LEU A 135 3.59 31.44 -27.27
N CYS A 136 2.31 31.72 -27.06
CA CYS A 136 1.21 31.13 -27.85
C CYS A 136 1.15 31.58 -29.32
N CYS A 137 1.95 32.56 -29.75
CA CYS A 137 1.94 33.14 -31.11
C CYS A 137 3.21 32.79 -31.91
N MET A 138 4.09 31.95 -31.34
CA MET A 138 5.40 31.60 -31.90
C MET A 138 5.37 30.36 -32.82
N TYR A 139 4.17 29.88 -33.19
CA TYR A 139 3.96 28.75 -34.10
C TYR A 139 2.95 29.09 -35.18
#